data_AF-A0A850GDL3-F1
#
_entry.id   AF-A0A850GDL3-F1
#
_cell.length_a   1.000
_cell.length_b   1.000
_cell.length_c   1.000
_cell.angle_alpha   90.00
_cell.angle_beta   90.00
_cell.angle_gamma   90.00
#
_symmetry.space_group_name_H-M   'P 1'
#
loop_
_entity.id
_entity.type
_entity.pdbx_description
1 polymer ?
#
loop_
_entity_poly.entity_id
_entity_poly.type
_entity_poly.pdbx_seq_one_letter_code
_entity_poly.pdbx_strand_id
1 'polypeptide(L)'
;MGYSSAIPRALDVALCTLVSVLALAPASASPPAQPETPPPSIPRLIDEGGGFWLSVELIGPRGAQLEAAKSLIEDPVEDGLPRGGRPPPGELVGRVESLDQALAWVHRHAFDSPPLGFEEPGRDGPAPLPGGALLESHGLHLTALVVTAGAPSGGTRDYPWPGASATLLPEGLDWRPATLAVARTPLFAAPAPALPPASERYLEVSRDHDLWQVGVLDRCDDTGRSCLRWAQVITREGSRFHAGWLPNWLLVPDAAWVVDPDNPRAFALRAAHHELDRAGFVLIERQTDAEGERHFSREGLAIEHIGSSWPAASASVLEDTLTVQVGPHQLLSRPLEPLPTLPSPP
;
A
#
# COMPACT_ATOMS: atom_id res chain seq x y z
N MET A 1 32.81 48.05 54.63
CA MET A 1 33.64 46.83 54.52
C MET A 1 33.45 46.33 53.09
N GLY A 2 34.35 46.47 52.12
CA GLY A 2 35.78 46.71 52.15
C GLY A 2 36.46 45.60 51.36
N TYR A 3 37.01 45.96 50.19
CA TYR A 3 37.96 45.24 49.31
C TYR A 3 37.41 44.13 48.38
N SER A 4 37.52 44.24 47.04
CA SER A 4 38.72 44.15 46.16
C SER A 4 39.09 42.66 45.91
N SER A 5 39.46 42.11 44.75
CA SER A 5 39.98 42.63 43.47
C SER A 5 39.96 41.52 42.39
N ALA A 6 39.76 41.91 41.12
CA ALA A 6 40.68 41.70 39.99
C ALA A 6 41.25 40.29 39.61
N ILE A 7 40.82 39.81 38.41
CA ILE A 7 41.58 39.43 37.17
C ILE A 7 43.13 39.32 37.35
N PRO A 8 43.92 38.34 36.81
CA PRO A 8 44.01 38.09 35.35
C PRO A 8 44.65 36.78 34.78
N ARG A 9 44.79 36.77 33.43
CA ARG A 9 45.76 36.08 32.52
C ARG A 9 45.49 34.59 32.19
N ALA A 10 45.31 34.19 30.93
CA ALA A 10 46.15 34.30 29.71
C ALA A 10 47.39 33.39 29.72
N LEU A 11 47.37 32.38 28.83
CA LEU A 11 48.51 31.69 28.21
C LEU A 11 47.92 30.92 27.00
N ASP A 12 48.02 31.41 25.78
CA ASP A 12 49.17 31.44 24.84
C ASP A 12 49.68 30.07 24.37
N VAL A 13 49.45 29.85 23.06
CA VAL A 13 50.35 29.32 22.03
C VAL A 13 50.73 27.84 22.05
N ALA A 14 50.29 27.14 20.98
CA ALA A 14 51.21 26.40 20.12
C ALA A 14 50.60 26.20 18.71
N LEU A 15 51.11 27.01 17.78
CA LEU A 15 51.11 26.76 16.34
C LEU A 15 51.74 25.38 16.06
N CYS A 16 51.05 24.51 15.33
CA CYS A 16 51.68 23.43 14.58
C CYS A 16 51.37 23.62 13.10
N THR A 17 52.30 24.31 12.44
CA THR A 17 52.46 24.39 10.99
C THR A 17 52.80 22.99 10.48
N LEU A 18 51.92 22.39 9.68
CA LEU A 18 52.27 21.22 8.88
C LEU A 18 52.17 21.60 7.40
N VAL A 19 53.35 21.90 6.87
CA VAL A 19 53.65 21.97 5.44
C VAL A 19 53.32 20.61 4.84
N SER A 20 52.42 20.57 3.87
CA SER A 20 52.24 19.41 2.99
C SER A 20 52.30 19.85 1.55
N VAL A 21 53.19 19.14 0.86
CA VAL A 21 53.72 19.33 -0.48
C VAL A 21 52.61 19.24 -1.52
N LEU A 22 52.51 20.25 -2.39
CA LEU A 22 51.77 20.17 -3.65
C LEU A 22 52.45 19.14 -4.56
N ALA A 23 51.91 17.93 -4.59
CA ALA A 23 52.13 17.01 -5.69
C ALA A 23 51.13 17.38 -6.81
N LEU A 24 51.63 17.92 -7.92
CA LEU A 24 50.88 18.02 -9.16
C LEU A 24 50.57 16.58 -9.63
N ALA A 25 49.33 16.14 -9.41
CA ALA A 25 48.77 15.02 -10.13
C ALA A 25 48.45 15.48 -11.57
N PRO A 26 48.79 14.70 -12.61
CA PRO A 26 48.40 15.01 -13.97
C PRO A 26 46.86 14.99 -14.07
N ALA A 27 46.32 15.95 -14.82
CA ALA A 27 44.89 16.03 -15.12
C ALA A 27 44.42 14.70 -15.73
N SER A 28 43.73 13.89 -14.92
CA SER A 28 42.93 12.78 -15.45
C SER A 28 41.87 13.37 -16.33
N ALA A 29 41.94 13.06 -17.63
CA ALA A 29 40.89 13.34 -18.58
C ALA A 29 39.57 12.75 -18.03
N SER A 30 38.54 13.59 -17.93
CA SER A 30 37.19 13.14 -17.62
C SER A 30 36.81 12.00 -18.56
N PRO A 31 36.25 10.88 -18.05
CA PRO A 31 35.68 9.87 -18.92
C PRO A 31 34.59 10.53 -19.80
N PRO A 32 34.45 10.10 -21.07
CA PRO A 32 33.42 10.64 -21.93
C PRO A 32 32.07 10.46 -21.25
N ALA A 33 31.28 11.54 -21.22
CA ALA A 33 29.91 11.51 -20.73
C ALA A 33 29.20 10.32 -21.38
N GLN A 34 28.81 9.33 -20.56
CA GLN A 34 27.91 8.29 -21.04
C GLN A 34 26.66 9.01 -21.54
N PRO A 35 26.12 8.64 -22.72
CA PRO A 35 24.83 9.17 -23.14
C PRO A 35 23.84 8.89 -22.00
N GLU A 36 23.28 9.96 -21.44
CA GLU A 36 22.22 9.88 -20.45
C GLU A 36 21.18 8.93 -21.03
N THR A 37 21.06 7.75 -20.42
CA THR A 37 19.97 6.85 -20.76
C THR A 37 18.73 7.66 -20.41
N PRO A 38 17.83 7.95 -21.38
CA PRO A 38 16.63 8.69 -21.06
C PRO A 38 15.95 7.97 -19.89
N PRO A 39 15.48 8.71 -18.87
CA PRO A 39 14.78 8.08 -17.76
C PRO A 39 13.70 7.17 -18.34
N PRO A 40 13.48 5.97 -17.75
CA PRO A 40 12.42 5.09 -18.22
C PRO A 40 11.15 5.92 -18.33
N SER A 41 10.63 6.04 -19.55
CA SER A 41 9.45 6.83 -19.81
C SER A 41 8.33 6.23 -18.97
N ILE A 42 7.99 6.91 -17.87
CA ILE A 42 6.81 6.58 -17.06
C ILE A 42 5.67 6.45 -18.06
N PRO A 43 5.00 5.29 -18.15
CA PRO A 43 3.88 5.14 -19.07
C PRO A 43 2.89 6.24 -18.70
N ARG A 44 2.80 7.26 -19.56
CA ARG A 44 1.82 8.32 -19.40
C ARG A 44 0.48 7.61 -19.49
N LEU A 45 -0.33 7.72 -18.45
CA LEU A 45 -1.74 7.34 -18.54
C LEU A 45 -2.32 8.18 -19.67
N ILE A 46 -2.66 7.52 -20.77
CA ILE A 46 -3.20 8.19 -21.95
C ILE A 46 -4.71 8.11 -21.83
N ASP A 47 -5.36 9.28 -21.82
CA ASP A 47 -6.78 9.36 -22.06
C ASP A 47 -7.07 8.82 -23.46
N GLU A 48 -7.93 7.81 -23.50
CA GLU A 48 -8.28 7.16 -24.74
C GLU A 48 -9.28 8.03 -25.49
N GLY A 49 -9.11 8.21 -26.80
CA GLY A 49 -10.09 8.96 -27.61
C GLY A 49 -11.51 8.36 -27.57
N GLY A 50 -11.64 7.10 -27.10
CA GLY A 50 -12.90 6.41 -26.85
C GLY A 50 -13.37 6.43 -25.38
N GLY A 51 -12.66 7.06 -24.46
CA GLY A 51 -12.95 7.09 -23.02
C GLY A 51 -12.84 5.71 -22.35
N PHE A 52 -13.49 5.57 -21.19
CA PHE A 52 -13.52 4.34 -20.40
C PHE A 52 -14.96 3.91 -20.12
N TRP A 53 -15.24 2.63 -20.36
CA TRP A 53 -16.51 1.99 -20.02
C TRP A 53 -16.47 1.47 -18.58
N LEU A 54 -17.52 1.78 -17.84
CA LEU A 54 -17.72 1.41 -16.45
C LEU A 54 -18.78 0.31 -16.35
N SER A 55 -18.49 -0.74 -15.61
CA SER A 55 -19.41 -1.85 -15.39
C SER A 55 -19.22 -2.43 -14.01
N VAL A 56 -20.19 -3.22 -13.55
CA VAL A 56 -20.16 -3.85 -12.23
C VAL A 56 -20.47 -5.33 -12.31
N GLU A 57 -19.74 -6.14 -11.55
CA GLU A 57 -20.06 -7.55 -11.35
C GLU A 57 -20.78 -7.68 -10.00
N LEU A 58 -21.98 -8.27 -10.02
CA LEU A 58 -22.89 -8.32 -8.87
C LEU A 58 -23.42 -9.74 -8.64
N ILE A 59 -23.57 -10.12 -7.37
CA ILE A 59 -24.27 -11.36 -6.97
C ILE A 59 -25.63 -10.98 -6.37
N GLY A 60 -26.70 -11.58 -6.91
CA GLY A 60 -28.07 -11.41 -6.44
C GLY A 60 -29.11 -11.47 -7.58
N PRO A 61 -30.37 -11.06 -7.36
CA PRO A 61 -31.43 -11.19 -8.36
C PRO A 61 -31.18 -10.36 -9.63
N ARG A 62 -31.30 -10.98 -10.82
CA ARG A 62 -30.99 -10.32 -12.11
C ARG A 62 -31.72 -9.00 -12.33
N GLY A 63 -33.01 -8.94 -11.97
CA GLY A 63 -33.81 -7.70 -12.12
C GLY A 63 -33.29 -6.54 -11.27
N ALA A 64 -32.76 -6.84 -10.07
CA ALA A 64 -32.17 -5.82 -9.20
C ALA A 64 -30.79 -5.37 -9.72
N GLN A 65 -30.02 -6.25 -10.37
CA GLN A 65 -28.70 -5.91 -10.90
C GLN A 65 -28.73 -4.80 -11.96
N LEU A 66 -29.73 -4.81 -12.85
CA LEU A 66 -29.87 -3.77 -13.87
C LEU A 66 -30.23 -2.41 -13.26
N GLU A 67 -31.14 -2.40 -12.28
CA GLU A 67 -31.51 -1.17 -11.58
C GLU A 67 -30.37 -0.64 -10.70
N ALA A 68 -29.60 -1.54 -10.07
CA ALA A 68 -28.40 -1.20 -9.34
C ALA A 68 -27.33 -0.59 -10.24
N ALA A 69 -27.05 -1.16 -11.42
CA ALA A 69 -26.09 -0.59 -12.35
C ALA A 69 -26.49 0.83 -12.80
N LYS A 70 -27.78 1.06 -13.08
CA LYS A 70 -28.30 2.40 -13.40
C LYS A 70 -28.18 3.39 -12.24
N SER A 71 -28.30 2.93 -10.99
CA SER A 71 -28.17 3.79 -9.81
C SER A 71 -26.77 4.39 -9.64
N LEU A 72 -25.76 3.81 -10.32
CA LEU A 72 -24.37 4.26 -10.31
C LEU A 72 -24.07 5.26 -11.44
N ILE A 73 -25.08 5.67 -12.22
CA ILE A 73 -24.96 6.70 -13.25
C ILE A 73 -25.16 8.06 -12.59
N GLU A 74 -24.08 8.79 -12.45
CA GLU A 74 -24.03 10.14 -11.88
C GLU A 74 -22.91 10.94 -12.54
N ASP A 75 -22.97 12.27 -12.52
CA ASP A 75 -21.95 13.10 -13.18
C ASP A 75 -20.53 12.71 -12.72
N PRO A 76 -19.56 12.50 -13.64
CA PRO A 76 -19.61 12.75 -15.09
C PRO A 76 -19.93 11.51 -15.96
N VAL A 77 -20.54 10.46 -15.41
CA VAL A 77 -20.86 9.22 -16.13
C VAL A 77 -21.96 9.47 -17.16
N GLU A 78 -21.63 9.26 -18.43
CA GLU A 78 -22.58 9.29 -19.54
C GLU A 78 -23.28 7.93 -19.68
N ASP A 79 -24.62 7.95 -19.64
CA ASP A 79 -25.41 6.78 -20.02
C ASP A 79 -25.24 6.51 -21.53
N GLY A 80 -24.94 5.26 -21.87
CA GLY A 80 -24.69 4.88 -23.25
C GLY A 80 -24.49 3.39 -23.40
N LEU A 81 -24.73 2.91 -24.63
CA LEU A 81 -24.46 1.52 -25.00
C LEU A 81 -23.27 1.47 -25.96
N PRO A 82 -22.31 0.54 -25.74
CA PRO A 82 -21.22 0.30 -26.68
C PRO A 82 -21.81 -0.17 -28.02
N ARG A 83 -21.44 0.53 -29.09
CA ARG A 83 -21.92 0.26 -30.46
C ARG A 83 -20.85 -0.50 -31.24
N GLY A 84 -20.85 -1.82 -31.14
CA GLY A 84 -19.89 -2.70 -31.80
C GLY A 84 -18.76 -3.16 -30.87
N GLY A 85 -17.81 -3.93 -31.41
CA GLY A 85 -16.68 -4.47 -30.64
C GLY A 85 -17.04 -5.49 -29.56
N ARG A 86 -16.15 -5.67 -28.58
CA ARG A 86 -16.39 -6.55 -27.43
C ARG A 86 -17.30 -5.84 -26.43
N PRO A 87 -18.33 -6.49 -25.88
CA PRO A 87 -19.14 -5.88 -24.83
C PRO A 87 -18.33 -5.74 -23.51
N PRO A 88 -18.61 -4.71 -22.69
CA PRO A 88 -18.10 -4.63 -21.33
C PRO A 88 -18.47 -5.89 -20.53
N PRO A 89 -17.57 -6.38 -19.67
CA PRO A 89 -17.90 -7.45 -18.73
C PRO A 89 -18.86 -6.94 -17.64
N GLY A 90 -19.72 -7.83 -17.12
CA GLY A 90 -20.65 -7.49 -16.06
C GLY A 90 -21.83 -6.64 -16.53
N GLU A 91 -22.45 -5.93 -15.60
CA GLU A 91 -23.56 -5.02 -15.85
C GLU A 91 -23.05 -3.64 -16.18
N LEU A 92 -23.41 -3.15 -17.36
CA LEU A 92 -23.00 -1.85 -17.85
C LEU A 92 -23.62 -0.74 -17.01
N VAL A 93 -22.77 0.20 -16.58
CA VAL A 93 -23.18 1.44 -15.90
C VAL A 93 -23.21 2.56 -16.91
N GLY A 94 -22.07 2.86 -17.55
CA GLY A 94 -21.97 3.96 -18.50
C GLY A 94 -20.53 4.18 -18.95
N ARG A 95 -20.23 5.41 -19.38
CA ARG A 95 -18.91 5.79 -19.89
C ARG A 95 -18.42 7.08 -19.25
N VAL A 96 -17.11 7.20 -19.09
CA VAL A 96 -16.43 8.43 -18.71
C VAL A 96 -15.34 8.77 -19.72
N GLU A 97 -14.92 10.03 -19.76
CA GLU A 97 -14.00 10.53 -20.79
C GLU A 97 -12.54 10.21 -20.46
N SER A 98 -12.18 10.22 -19.17
CA SER A 98 -10.79 10.07 -18.72
C SER A 98 -10.60 8.95 -17.72
N LEU A 99 -9.34 8.53 -17.56
CA LEU A 99 -8.99 7.53 -16.56
C LEU A 99 -9.21 8.08 -15.15
N ASP A 100 -8.95 9.37 -14.94
CA ASP A 100 -9.13 10.02 -13.65
C ASP A 100 -10.59 9.95 -13.18
N GLN A 101 -11.54 10.18 -14.09
CA GLN A 101 -12.96 10.03 -13.82
C GLN A 101 -13.32 8.58 -13.48
N ALA A 102 -12.71 7.61 -14.17
CA ALA A 102 -12.94 6.19 -13.89
C ALA A 102 -12.40 5.78 -12.51
N LEU A 103 -11.22 6.25 -12.12
CA LEU A 103 -10.62 5.98 -10.80
C LEU A 103 -11.39 6.68 -9.68
N ALA A 104 -11.86 7.90 -9.90
CA ALA A 104 -12.74 8.61 -8.97
C ALA A 104 -14.07 7.87 -8.77
N TRP A 105 -14.64 7.31 -9.84
CA TRP A 105 -15.82 6.45 -9.78
C TRP A 105 -15.55 5.17 -8.98
N VAL A 106 -14.41 4.49 -9.22
CA VAL A 106 -14.01 3.32 -8.43
C VAL A 106 -13.89 3.68 -6.95
N HIS A 107 -13.23 4.78 -6.61
CA HIS A 107 -13.08 5.23 -5.23
C HIS A 107 -14.42 5.43 -4.53
N ARG A 108 -15.35 6.10 -5.20
CA ARG A 108 -16.65 6.44 -4.65
C ARG A 108 -17.48 5.19 -4.34
N HIS A 109 -17.56 4.26 -5.30
CA HIS A 109 -18.47 3.10 -5.17
C HIS A 109 -17.81 1.84 -4.60
N ALA A 110 -16.48 1.83 -4.40
CA ALA A 110 -15.79 0.70 -3.79
C ALA A 110 -16.41 0.33 -2.44
N PHE A 111 -16.71 1.33 -1.61
CA PHE A 111 -17.34 1.16 -0.30
C PHE A 111 -18.59 2.03 -0.09
N ASP A 112 -18.91 2.91 -1.05
CA ASP A 112 -20.00 3.89 -0.96
C ASP A 112 -19.94 4.78 0.30
N SER A 113 -18.73 5.03 0.77
CA SER A 113 -18.42 5.94 1.87
C SER A 113 -16.96 6.39 1.75
N PRO A 114 -16.61 7.58 2.25
CA PRO A 114 -15.22 8.02 2.25
C PRO A 114 -14.33 7.00 2.95
N PRO A 115 -13.13 6.67 2.44
CA PRO A 115 -12.23 5.79 3.16
C PRO A 115 -11.92 6.35 4.54
N LEU A 116 -11.66 5.44 5.47
CA LEU A 116 -11.40 5.82 6.87
C LEU A 116 -10.12 6.65 7.05
N GLY A 117 -9.26 6.69 6.02
CA GLY A 117 -7.96 7.36 6.09
C GLY A 117 -6.97 6.61 6.98
N PHE A 118 -5.87 7.30 7.29
CA PHE A 118 -4.70 6.71 7.98
C PHE A 118 -4.37 7.37 9.31
N GLU A 119 -5.10 8.41 9.69
CA GLU A 119 -5.00 9.01 11.03
C GLU A 119 -5.51 8.02 12.09
N GLU A 120 -5.28 8.29 13.39
CA GLU A 120 -5.48 7.34 14.49
C GLU A 120 -6.69 6.41 14.25
N PRO A 121 -6.46 5.10 14.03
CA PRO A 121 -7.50 4.24 13.52
C PRO A 121 -8.67 4.21 14.50
N GLY A 122 -9.84 4.54 13.99
CA GLY A 122 -11.09 4.50 14.75
C GLY A 122 -11.31 3.11 15.32
N ARG A 123 -11.90 3.04 16.53
CA ARG A 123 -12.24 1.78 17.21
C ARG A 123 -13.70 1.39 17.04
N ASP A 124 -14.59 2.38 16.95
CA ASP A 124 -16.02 2.17 17.22
C ASP A 124 -16.97 2.66 16.11
N GLY A 125 -16.44 3.01 14.92
CA GLY A 125 -17.26 3.38 13.77
C GLY A 125 -17.73 2.16 12.97
N PRO A 126 -18.90 2.20 12.29
CA PRO A 126 -19.29 1.15 11.34
C PRO A 126 -18.21 0.97 10.29
N ALA A 127 -17.88 -0.27 9.94
CA ALA A 127 -16.90 -0.53 8.88
C ALA A 127 -17.60 -0.38 7.54
N PRO A 128 -17.06 0.44 6.63
CA PRO A 128 -17.51 0.44 5.25
C PRO A 128 -17.53 -0.97 4.65
N LEU A 129 -18.65 -1.34 4.02
CA LEU A 129 -18.78 -2.62 3.31
C LEU A 129 -18.54 -2.40 1.81
N PRO A 130 -17.89 -3.35 1.11
CA PRO A 130 -17.77 -3.29 -0.34
C PRO A 130 -19.13 -3.12 -1.02
N GLY A 131 -19.29 -2.04 -1.79
CA GLY A 131 -20.56 -1.68 -2.43
C GLY A 131 -21.73 -1.47 -1.46
N GLY A 132 -21.48 -0.87 -0.28
CA GLY A 132 -22.46 -0.70 0.81
C GLY A 132 -23.87 -0.31 0.37
N ALA A 133 -24.04 0.78 -0.41
CA ALA A 133 -25.36 1.18 -0.88
C ALA A 133 -26.04 0.18 -1.82
N LEU A 134 -25.29 -0.60 -2.59
CA LEU A 134 -25.86 -1.63 -3.45
C LEU A 134 -26.42 -2.78 -2.62
N LEU A 135 -25.75 -3.13 -1.53
CA LEU A 135 -26.24 -4.11 -0.57
C LEU A 135 -27.50 -3.60 0.14
N GLU A 136 -27.48 -2.37 0.64
CA GLU A 136 -28.58 -1.78 1.40
C GLU A 136 -29.82 -1.52 0.53
N SER A 137 -29.63 -0.93 -0.66
CA SER A 137 -30.75 -0.49 -1.52
C SER A 137 -31.29 -1.59 -2.42
N HIS A 138 -30.44 -2.56 -2.81
CA HIS A 138 -30.79 -3.58 -3.80
C HIS A 138 -30.59 -5.02 -3.33
N GLY A 139 -30.00 -5.25 -2.15
CA GLY A 139 -29.69 -6.59 -1.66
C GLY A 139 -28.65 -7.32 -2.51
N LEU A 140 -27.72 -6.57 -3.13
CA LEU A 140 -26.71 -7.10 -4.03
C LEU A 140 -25.31 -7.01 -3.43
N HIS A 141 -24.51 -8.05 -3.66
CA HIS A 141 -23.09 -8.04 -3.29
C HIS A 141 -22.22 -7.63 -4.48
N LEU A 142 -21.39 -6.60 -4.31
CA LEU A 142 -20.46 -6.09 -5.33
C LEU A 142 -19.18 -6.90 -5.41
N THR A 143 -19.00 -7.70 -6.46
CA THR A 143 -17.78 -8.52 -6.63
C THR A 143 -16.66 -7.75 -7.29
N ALA A 144 -16.97 -6.89 -8.25
CA ALA A 144 -15.97 -6.05 -8.90
C ALA A 144 -16.59 -4.78 -9.48
N LEU A 145 -15.84 -3.69 -9.40
CA LEU A 145 -15.98 -2.53 -10.26
C LEU A 145 -15.06 -2.74 -11.46
N VAL A 146 -15.56 -2.59 -12.67
CA VAL A 146 -14.82 -2.93 -13.89
C VAL A 146 -14.63 -1.72 -14.77
N VAL A 147 -13.39 -1.43 -15.11
CA VAL A 147 -13.00 -0.28 -15.93
C VAL A 147 -12.25 -0.79 -17.16
N THR A 148 -12.85 -0.60 -18.34
CA THR A 148 -12.27 -1.04 -19.61
C THR A 148 -12.12 0.14 -20.57
N ALA A 149 -11.07 0.14 -21.40
CA ALA A 149 -10.88 1.19 -22.38
C ALA A 149 -11.88 1.08 -23.53
N GLY A 150 -12.34 2.23 -24.03
CA GLY A 150 -13.12 2.32 -25.24
C GLY A 150 -12.31 1.92 -26.47
N ALA A 151 -12.84 1.01 -27.27
CA ALA A 151 -12.28 0.67 -28.57
C ALA A 151 -12.77 1.67 -29.64
N PRO A 152 -11.95 2.01 -30.65
CA PRO A 152 -12.37 2.86 -31.77
C PRO A 152 -13.58 2.30 -32.54
N SER A 153 -13.81 0.98 -32.46
CA SER A 153 -14.95 0.28 -33.06
C SER A 153 -16.25 0.40 -32.25
N GLY A 154 -16.26 1.17 -31.16
CA GLY A 154 -17.43 1.44 -30.31
C GLY A 154 -17.68 0.45 -29.17
N GLY A 155 -16.80 -0.55 -28.99
CA GLY A 155 -16.85 -1.52 -27.89
C GLY A 155 -15.80 -1.28 -26.80
N THR A 156 -15.38 -2.35 -26.13
CA THR A 156 -14.29 -2.34 -25.14
C THR A 156 -13.03 -3.00 -25.68
N ARG A 157 -11.90 -2.66 -25.06
CA ARG A 157 -10.61 -3.34 -25.22
C ARG A 157 -9.86 -3.34 -23.90
N ASP A 158 -8.84 -4.18 -23.83
CA ASP A 158 -7.96 -4.21 -22.68
C ASP A 158 -7.17 -2.89 -22.60
N TYR A 159 -7.00 -2.41 -21.36
CA TYR A 159 -6.19 -1.24 -21.06
C TYR A 159 -4.87 -1.72 -20.43
N PRO A 160 -3.70 -1.24 -20.91
CA PRO A 160 -2.40 -1.62 -20.36
C PRO A 160 -2.17 -0.86 -19.04
N TRP A 161 -2.87 -1.30 -18.00
CA TRP A 161 -2.80 -0.67 -16.70
C TRP A 161 -1.38 -0.64 -16.15
N PRO A 162 -0.90 0.52 -15.64
CA PRO A 162 0.34 0.54 -14.88
C PRO A 162 0.18 -0.20 -13.55
N GLY A 163 1.29 -0.68 -12.99
CA GLY A 163 1.31 -1.27 -11.66
C GLY A 163 0.92 -0.26 -10.58
N ALA A 164 0.64 -0.75 -9.36
CA ALA A 164 0.08 0.04 -8.26
C ALA A 164 0.89 1.31 -7.96
N SER A 165 2.22 1.19 -7.87
CA SER A 165 3.13 2.30 -7.55
C SER A 165 3.35 3.27 -8.71
N ALA A 166 2.98 2.90 -9.94
CA ALA A 166 3.10 3.73 -11.13
C ALA A 166 1.75 4.32 -11.60
N THR A 167 0.65 3.92 -10.96
CA THR A 167 -0.68 4.47 -11.24
C THR A 167 -0.77 5.87 -10.66
N LEU A 168 -0.95 6.88 -11.52
CA LEU A 168 -1.28 8.22 -11.07
C LEU A 168 -2.73 8.24 -10.60
N LEU A 169 -2.94 8.78 -9.41
CA LEU A 169 -4.27 8.89 -8.82
C LEU A 169 -4.78 10.32 -9.03
N PRO A 170 -6.08 10.48 -9.31
CA PRO A 170 -6.75 11.78 -9.23
C PRO A 170 -6.44 12.55 -7.95
N GLU A 171 -6.47 13.89 -8.04
CA GLU A 171 -6.33 14.75 -6.88
C GLU A 171 -7.37 14.40 -5.79
N GLY A 172 -6.93 14.35 -4.54
CA GLY A 172 -7.76 14.01 -3.39
C GLY A 172 -7.85 12.52 -3.05
N LEU A 173 -7.32 11.63 -3.91
CA LEU A 173 -7.22 10.20 -3.60
C LEU A 173 -5.89 9.87 -2.91
N ASP A 174 -5.95 9.39 -1.66
CA ASP A 174 -4.78 8.90 -0.91
C ASP A 174 -4.70 7.36 -0.94
N TRP A 175 -4.64 6.76 -2.13
CA TRP A 175 -4.43 5.31 -2.24
C TRP A 175 -2.94 5.01 -2.15
N ARG A 176 -2.53 4.31 -1.10
CA ARG A 176 -1.12 4.00 -0.86
C ARG A 176 -0.79 2.65 -1.47
N PRO A 177 0.09 2.58 -2.49
CA PRO A 177 0.47 1.30 -3.09
C PRO A 177 1.08 0.40 -2.02
N ALA A 178 0.78 -0.89 -2.11
CA ALA A 178 1.15 -1.86 -1.10
C ALA A 178 1.42 -3.24 -1.72
N THR A 179 2.23 -4.02 -1.01
CA THR A 179 2.60 -5.38 -1.38
C THR A 179 1.97 -6.37 -0.40
N LEU A 180 1.46 -7.49 -0.92
CA LEU A 180 0.98 -8.59 -0.10
C LEU A 180 2.15 -9.42 0.44
N ALA A 181 2.23 -9.58 1.76
CA ALA A 181 3.29 -10.32 2.44
C ALA A 181 3.18 -11.85 2.25
N VAL A 182 2.05 -12.32 1.75
CA VAL A 182 1.78 -13.73 1.42
C VAL A 182 1.54 -13.89 -0.07
N ALA A 183 1.63 -15.11 -0.59
CA ALA A 183 1.35 -15.36 -2.00
C ALA A 183 -0.12 -15.09 -2.31
N ARG A 184 -1.02 -15.55 -1.43
CA ARG A 184 -2.47 -15.35 -1.54
C ARG A 184 -3.13 -15.22 -0.18
N THR A 185 -4.22 -14.49 -0.11
CA THR A 185 -5.04 -14.35 1.09
C THR A 185 -6.51 -14.15 0.72
N PRO A 186 -7.46 -14.59 1.54
CA PRO A 186 -8.84 -14.13 1.39
C PRO A 186 -8.95 -12.62 1.60
N LEU A 187 -9.82 -12.00 0.79
CA LEU A 187 -10.38 -10.68 1.00
C LEU A 187 -11.68 -10.81 1.79
N PHE A 188 -11.83 -9.98 2.82
CA PHE A 188 -13.00 -9.99 3.68
C PHE A 188 -13.95 -8.83 3.35
N ALA A 189 -15.25 -9.08 3.44
CA ALA A 189 -16.26 -8.03 3.25
C ALA A 189 -16.32 -7.06 4.45
N ALA A 190 -15.97 -7.53 5.65
CA ALA A 190 -15.95 -6.72 6.86
C ALA A 190 -14.78 -7.12 7.78
N PRO A 191 -14.25 -6.17 8.56
CA PRO A 191 -13.25 -6.45 9.59
C PRO A 191 -13.92 -6.96 10.88
N ALA A 192 -13.23 -7.82 11.62
CA ALA A 192 -13.72 -8.47 12.84
C ALA A 192 -12.64 -8.50 13.94
N PRO A 193 -13.01 -8.69 15.22
CA PRO A 193 -12.02 -8.70 16.31
C PRO A 193 -11.05 -9.87 16.29
N ALA A 194 -11.39 -10.93 15.55
CA ALA A 194 -10.52 -12.05 15.25
C ALA A 194 -10.58 -12.36 13.76
N LEU A 195 -9.66 -13.20 13.27
CA LEU A 195 -9.69 -13.66 11.89
C LEU A 195 -10.98 -14.46 11.62
N PRO A 196 -11.84 -14.01 10.70
CA PRO A 196 -13.07 -14.71 10.38
C PRO A 196 -12.82 -16.10 9.80
N PRO A 197 -13.77 -17.04 9.98
CA PRO A 197 -13.67 -18.37 9.38
C PRO A 197 -13.68 -18.30 7.85
N ALA A 198 -13.25 -19.41 7.22
CA ALA A 198 -13.17 -19.52 5.77
C ALA A 198 -14.50 -19.31 5.03
N SER A 199 -15.63 -19.45 5.70
CA SER A 199 -16.97 -19.22 5.15
C SER A 199 -17.28 -17.74 4.93
N GLU A 200 -16.54 -16.82 5.55
CA GLU A 200 -16.72 -15.37 5.40
C GLU A 200 -15.79 -14.76 4.32
N ARG A 201 -15.15 -15.63 3.54
CA ARG A 201 -14.29 -15.24 2.43
C ARG A 201 -15.14 -14.79 1.26
N TYR A 202 -14.88 -13.57 0.81
CA TYR A 202 -15.60 -12.99 -0.31
C TYR A 202 -14.88 -13.23 -1.64
N LEU A 203 -13.56 -13.03 -1.65
CA LEU A 203 -12.67 -13.19 -2.81
C LEU A 203 -11.27 -13.64 -2.36
N GLU A 204 -10.40 -14.01 -3.29
CA GLU A 204 -8.96 -14.25 -3.05
C GLU A 204 -8.16 -13.14 -3.71
N VAL A 205 -7.15 -12.62 -3.00
CA VAL A 205 -6.16 -11.67 -3.54
C VAL A 205 -4.83 -12.39 -3.67
N SER A 206 -4.20 -12.25 -4.83
CA SER A 206 -2.83 -12.73 -5.09
C SER A 206 -1.83 -11.59 -4.93
N ARG A 207 -0.57 -11.94 -4.65
CA ARG A 207 0.57 -11.02 -4.69
C ARG A 207 0.81 -10.41 -6.07
N ASP A 208 0.33 -11.08 -7.12
CA ASP A 208 0.43 -10.61 -8.51
C ASP A 208 -0.60 -9.52 -8.83
N HIS A 209 -1.57 -9.30 -7.95
CA HIS A 209 -2.54 -8.22 -8.11
C HIS A 209 -1.92 -6.90 -7.67
N ASP A 210 -2.35 -5.83 -8.34
CA ASP A 210 -2.05 -4.49 -7.86
C ASP A 210 -2.91 -4.20 -6.63
N LEU A 211 -2.34 -3.56 -5.63
CA LEU A 211 -2.96 -3.46 -4.31
C LEU A 211 -2.65 -2.09 -3.71
N TRP A 212 -3.70 -1.45 -3.21
CA TRP A 212 -3.60 -0.19 -2.49
C TRP A 212 -4.28 -0.31 -1.13
N GLN A 213 -3.61 0.25 -0.13
CA GLN A 213 -4.24 0.57 1.14
C GLN A 213 -4.95 1.91 1.02
N VAL A 214 -6.21 1.97 1.45
CA VAL A 214 -7.02 3.21 1.44
C VAL A 214 -7.49 3.64 2.83
N GLY A 215 -7.31 2.77 3.83
CA GLY A 215 -7.61 3.11 5.21
C GLY A 215 -7.16 2.06 6.23
N VAL A 216 -7.33 2.37 7.51
CA VAL A 216 -7.05 1.47 8.64
C VAL A 216 -8.22 1.49 9.62
N LEU A 217 -8.52 0.34 10.23
CA LEU A 217 -9.52 0.24 11.27
C LEU A 217 -9.10 -0.80 12.31
N ASP A 218 -9.35 -0.50 13.58
CA ASP A 218 -9.21 -1.48 14.65
C ASP A 218 -10.58 -2.09 14.96
N ARG A 219 -10.63 -3.41 15.16
CA ARG A 219 -11.83 -4.12 15.61
C ARG A 219 -11.52 -4.85 16.89
N CYS A 220 -12.28 -4.54 17.93
CA CYS A 220 -12.11 -5.13 19.25
C CYS A 220 -13.28 -6.04 19.59
N ASP A 221 -13.01 -7.04 20.43
CA ASP A 221 -14.06 -7.88 21.00
C ASP A 221 -15.05 -7.04 21.84
N ASP A 222 -16.16 -7.65 22.26
CA ASP A 222 -17.19 -6.97 23.06
C ASP A 222 -16.65 -6.38 24.37
N THR A 223 -15.48 -6.84 24.83
CA THR A 223 -14.84 -6.35 26.05
C THR A 223 -13.86 -5.21 25.79
N GLY A 224 -13.58 -4.90 24.52
CA GLY A 224 -12.55 -3.94 24.10
C GLY A 224 -11.13 -4.39 24.44
N ARG A 225 -10.93 -5.67 24.78
CA ARG A 225 -9.67 -6.16 25.35
C ARG A 225 -8.75 -6.79 24.34
N SER A 226 -9.29 -7.35 23.27
CA SER A 226 -8.53 -7.91 22.16
C SER A 226 -8.96 -7.23 20.89
N CYS A 227 -8.01 -6.64 20.18
CA CYS A 227 -8.25 -5.92 18.95
C CYS A 227 -7.37 -6.46 17.83
N LEU A 228 -7.94 -6.60 16.64
CA LEU A 228 -7.21 -6.87 15.40
C LEU A 228 -7.21 -5.60 14.54
N ARG A 229 -6.05 -5.25 13.98
CA ARG A 229 -5.94 -4.15 13.03
C ARG A 229 -6.19 -4.64 11.61
N TRP A 230 -7.03 -3.90 10.90
CA TRP A 230 -7.44 -4.16 9.54
C TRP A 230 -7.03 -3.03 8.62
N ALA A 231 -6.65 -3.39 7.40
CA ALA A 231 -6.45 -2.48 6.30
C ALA A 231 -7.68 -2.52 5.39
N GLN A 232 -8.24 -1.35 5.10
CA GLN A 232 -9.19 -1.16 4.01
C GLN A 232 -8.38 -1.15 2.71
N VAL A 233 -8.75 -1.98 1.75
CA VAL A 233 -7.98 -2.16 0.52
C VAL A 233 -8.84 -2.10 -0.72
N ILE A 234 -8.19 -1.66 -1.80
CA ILE A 234 -8.64 -1.83 -3.19
C ILE A 234 -7.56 -2.64 -3.89
N THR A 235 -7.93 -3.69 -4.59
CA THR A 235 -7.00 -4.49 -5.40
C THR A 235 -7.49 -4.57 -6.84
N ARG A 236 -6.55 -4.60 -7.80
CA ARG A 236 -6.83 -4.67 -9.22
C ARG A 236 -6.25 -5.95 -9.84
N GLU A 237 -7.13 -6.70 -10.51
CA GLU A 237 -6.78 -7.84 -11.37
C GLU A 237 -7.17 -7.49 -12.82
N GLY A 238 -6.19 -7.10 -13.63
CA GLY A 238 -6.44 -6.61 -14.99
C GLY A 238 -7.32 -5.36 -14.96
N SER A 239 -8.56 -5.48 -15.42
CA SER A 239 -9.55 -4.39 -15.47
C SER A 239 -10.55 -4.38 -14.30
N ARG A 240 -10.46 -5.35 -13.38
CA ARG A 240 -11.38 -5.51 -12.25
C ARG A 240 -10.76 -4.92 -10.99
N PHE A 241 -11.54 -4.13 -10.28
CA PHE A 241 -11.23 -3.58 -8.97
C PHE A 241 -12.10 -4.25 -7.92
N HIS A 242 -11.47 -4.80 -6.89
CA HIS A 242 -12.11 -5.45 -5.77
C HIS A 242 -11.84 -4.66 -4.50
N ALA A 243 -12.89 -4.36 -3.76
CA ALA A 243 -12.82 -3.66 -2.49
C ALA A 243 -13.00 -4.65 -1.34
N GLY A 244 -12.31 -4.42 -0.22
CA GLY A 244 -12.51 -5.21 0.98
C GLY A 244 -11.49 -4.94 2.07
N TRP A 245 -11.34 -5.91 2.95
CA TRP A 245 -10.55 -5.80 4.16
C TRP A 245 -9.52 -6.91 4.25
N LEU A 246 -8.32 -6.57 4.71
CA LEU A 246 -7.25 -7.52 5.01
C LEU A 246 -6.72 -7.28 6.42
N PRO A 247 -6.32 -8.33 7.16
CA PRO A 247 -5.51 -8.17 8.35
C PRO A 247 -4.26 -7.32 8.03
N ASN A 248 -4.02 -6.27 8.80
CA ASN A 248 -3.05 -5.23 8.47
C ASN A 248 -1.59 -5.74 8.35
N TRP A 249 -1.27 -6.85 9.01
CA TRP A 249 0.02 -7.51 8.95
C TRP A 249 0.24 -8.37 7.70
N LEU A 250 -0.79 -8.58 6.87
CA LEU A 250 -0.65 -9.22 5.56
C LEU A 250 -0.32 -8.21 4.45
N LEU A 251 -0.46 -6.92 4.73
CA LEU A 251 -0.29 -5.83 3.78
C LEU A 251 0.90 -4.94 4.18
N VAL A 252 1.79 -4.64 3.24
CA VAL A 252 2.93 -3.73 3.46
C VAL A 252 2.89 -2.61 2.43
N PRO A 253 2.48 -1.38 2.80
CA PRO A 253 2.63 -0.18 1.98
C PRO A 253 4.06 -0.01 1.54
N ASP A 254 4.25 0.48 0.31
CA ASP A 254 5.58 0.58 -0.28
C ASP A 254 6.51 1.50 0.55
N ALA A 255 5.94 2.56 1.13
CA ALA A 255 6.66 3.49 2.00
C ALA A 255 7.04 2.90 3.38
N ALA A 256 6.51 1.74 3.77
CA ALA A 256 6.82 1.09 5.03
C ALA A 256 8.03 0.14 4.94
N TRP A 257 8.57 -0.08 3.74
CA TRP A 257 9.78 -0.88 3.55
C TRP A 257 11.03 -0.10 3.97
N VAL A 258 11.81 -0.72 4.84
CA VAL A 258 13.17 -0.33 5.18
C VAL A 258 14.10 -1.18 4.34
N VAL A 259 14.77 -0.56 3.37
CA VAL A 259 15.68 -1.26 2.45
C VAL A 259 17.05 -1.42 3.11
N ASP A 260 17.61 -2.62 3.03
CA ASP A 260 19.02 -2.85 3.32
C ASP A 260 19.85 -2.25 2.19
N PRO A 261 20.74 -1.27 2.45
CA PRO A 261 21.49 -0.59 1.40
C PRO A 261 22.49 -1.52 0.70
N ASP A 262 22.95 -2.58 1.36
CA ASP A 262 24.03 -3.44 0.90
C ASP A 262 23.54 -4.77 0.31
N ASN A 263 22.26 -5.11 0.53
CA ASN A 263 21.67 -6.37 0.09
C ASN A 263 20.29 -6.17 -0.55
N PRO A 264 19.81 -7.09 -1.41
CA PRO A 264 18.45 -7.08 -1.96
C PRO A 264 17.37 -7.47 -0.92
N ARG A 265 17.52 -7.03 0.33
CA ARG A 265 16.62 -7.28 1.46
C ARG A 265 15.85 -6.01 1.80
N ALA A 266 14.61 -6.19 2.21
CA ALA A 266 13.81 -5.12 2.79
C ALA A 266 13.00 -5.64 3.97
N PHE A 267 12.77 -4.79 4.95
CA PHE A 267 12.09 -5.15 6.19
C PHE A 267 10.89 -4.22 6.40
N ALA A 268 9.82 -4.75 6.97
CA ALA A 268 8.68 -3.96 7.39
C ALA A 268 8.14 -4.50 8.71
N LEU A 269 7.77 -3.58 9.59
CA LEU A 269 7.14 -3.91 10.86
C LEU A 269 5.66 -3.53 10.80
N ARG A 270 4.77 -4.49 11.05
CA ARG A 270 3.32 -4.29 10.94
C ARG A 270 2.61 -4.64 12.23
N ALA A 271 1.75 -3.74 12.69
CA ALA A 271 0.82 -4.01 13.77
C ALA A 271 -0.13 -5.16 13.39
N ALA A 272 -0.26 -6.15 14.26
CA ALA A 272 -1.09 -7.32 14.06
C ALA A 272 -2.27 -7.36 15.02
N HIS A 273 -2.03 -7.61 16.30
CA HIS A 273 -3.07 -7.66 17.35
C HIS A 273 -2.66 -6.79 18.55
N HIS A 274 -3.65 -6.31 19.30
CA HIS A 274 -3.46 -5.56 20.53
C HIS A 274 -4.36 -6.14 21.62
N GLU A 275 -3.80 -6.27 22.81
CA GLU A 275 -4.47 -6.67 24.03
C GLU A 275 -4.20 -5.62 25.13
N LEU A 276 -4.94 -5.67 26.25
CA LEU A 276 -4.80 -4.71 27.36
C LEU A 276 -3.36 -4.51 27.86
N ASP A 277 -2.57 -5.57 27.91
CA ASP A 277 -1.22 -5.61 28.46
C ASP A 277 -0.16 -6.01 27.41
N ARG A 278 -0.56 -6.18 26.15
CA ARG A 278 0.31 -6.74 25.11
C ARG A 278 0.00 -6.17 23.73
N ALA A 279 1.04 -5.91 22.95
CA ALA A 279 0.92 -5.58 21.54
C ALA A 279 1.71 -6.60 20.70
N GLY A 280 1.08 -7.09 19.64
CA GLY A 280 1.67 -8.00 18.68
C GLY A 280 2.00 -7.29 17.37
N PHE A 281 3.23 -7.46 16.93
CA PHE A 281 3.73 -7.01 15.64
C PHE A 281 4.19 -8.21 14.81
N VAL A 282 4.24 -8.04 13.49
CA VAL A 282 4.87 -8.98 12.58
C VAL A 282 6.00 -8.26 11.87
N LEU A 283 7.22 -8.75 12.04
CA LEU A 283 8.36 -8.39 11.22
C LEU A 283 8.28 -9.19 9.93
N ILE A 284 8.26 -8.49 8.82
CA ILE A 284 8.19 -9.04 7.48
C ILE A 284 9.50 -8.73 6.80
N GLU A 285 10.14 -9.75 6.27
CA GLU A 285 11.34 -9.63 5.47
C GLU A 285 11.02 -10.02 4.02
N ARG A 286 11.49 -9.21 3.09
CA ARG A 286 11.44 -9.45 1.65
C ARG A 286 12.86 -9.61 1.15
N GLN A 287 13.16 -10.74 0.53
CA GLN A 287 14.40 -10.99 -0.19
C GLN A 287 14.11 -11.05 -1.69
N THR A 288 14.98 -10.48 -2.51
CA THR A 288 14.91 -10.61 -3.97
C THR A 288 16.08 -11.47 -4.43
N ASP A 289 15.79 -12.55 -5.17
CA ASP A 289 16.85 -13.42 -5.71
C ASP A 289 17.45 -12.86 -7.01
N ALA A 290 18.38 -13.61 -7.60
CA ALA A 290 19.12 -13.19 -8.79
C ALA A 290 18.21 -13.09 -10.04
N GLU A 291 17.13 -13.86 -10.06
CA GLU A 291 16.11 -13.86 -11.11
C GLU A 291 15.08 -12.73 -10.94
N GLY A 292 15.11 -12.02 -9.81
CA GLY A 292 14.19 -10.93 -9.48
C GLY A 292 12.93 -11.39 -8.74
N GLU A 293 12.83 -12.67 -8.38
CA GLU A 293 11.71 -13.22 -7.63
C GLU A 293 11.77 -12.80 -6.15
N ARG A 294 10.59 -12.50 -5.60
CA ARG A 294 10.46 -11.94 -4.25
C ARG A 294 10.00 -13.01 -3.26
N HIS A 295 10.88 -13.31 -2.30
CA HIS A 295 10.64 -14.24 -1.20
C HIS A 295 10.30 -13.48 0.07
N PHE A 296 9.33 -13.98 0.84
CA PHE A 296 8.84 -13.31 2.05
C PHE A 296 8.90 -14.25 3.25
N SER A 297 9.59 -13.81 4.30
CA SER A 297 9.58 -14.48 5.61
C SER A 297 8.93 -13.57 6.66
N ARG A 298 8.38 -14.17 7.72
CA ARG A 298 7.57 -13.49 8.72
C ARG A 298 7.92 -14.00 10.10
N GLU A 299 8.07 -13.09 11.04
CA GLU A 299 8.36 -13.37 12.43
C GLU A 299 7.41 -12.57 13.33
N GLY A 300 6.74 -13.26 14.25
CA GLY A 300 5.83 -12.63 15.21
C GLY A 300 6.61 -12.09 16.40
N LEU A 301 6.36 -10.82 16.75
CA LEU A 301 6.96 -10.13 17.88
C LEU A 301 5.85 -9.77 18.87
N ALA A 302 5.88 -10.32 20.07
CA ALA A 302 4.95 -10.01 21.14
C ALA A 302 5.64 -9.16 22.20
N ILE A 303 5.01 -8.06 22.58
CA ILE A 303 5.59 -7.00 23.40
C ILE A 303 4.63 -6.64 24.52
N GLU A 304 5.12 -6.61 25.75
CA GLU A 304 4.35 -6.09 26.87
C GLU A 304 4.11 -4.59 26.67
N HIS A 305 2.86 -4.16 26.80
CA HIS A 305 2.47 -2.79 26.57
C HIS A 305 1.38 -2.38 27.55
N ILE A 306 1.58 -1.25 28.24
CA ILE A 306 0.56 -0.66 29.09
C ILE A 306 -0.09 0.49 28.32
N GLY A 307 -1.37 0.33 28.01
CA GLY A 307 -2.13 1.38 27.36
C GLY A 307 -3.22 0.83 26.45
N SER A 308 -4.24 1.65 26.25
CA SER A 308 -5.30 1.31 25.29
C SER A 308 -4.84 1.57 23.85
N SER A 309 -3.88 2.47 23.60
CA SER A 309 -3.34 2.80 22.27
C SER A 309 -2.33 1.78 21.75
N TRP A 310 -2.09 1.75 20.44
CA TRP A 310 -0.97 0.99 19.89
C TRP A 310 0.35 1.68 20.22
N PRO A 311 1.37 0.96 20.72
CA PRO A 311 2.67 1.57 20.90
C PRO A 311 3.26 1.99 19.55
N ALA A 312 3.91 3.14 19.52
CA ALA A 312 4.70 3.56 18.37
C ALA A 312 5.75 2.48 18.06
N ALA A 313 5.93 2.14 16.78
CA ALA A 313 6.84 1.07 16.39
C ALA A 313 7.55 1.44 15.09
N SER A 314 8.85 1.21 15.03
CA SER A 314 9.68 1.45 13.86
C SER A 314 10.70 0.35 13.68
N ALA A 315 11.13 0.16 12.43
CA ALA A 315 12.28 -0.65 12.08
C ALA A 315 13.30 0.24 11.38
N SER A 316 14.58 -0.07 11.55
CA SER A 316 15.69 0.58 10.86
C SER A 316 16.82 -0.42 10.66
N VAL A 317 17.52 -0.33 9.53
CA VAL A 317 18.77 -1.06 9.32
C VAL A 317 19.91 -0.09 9.60
N LEU A 318 20.79 -0.47 10.52
CA LEU A 318 22.02 0.27 10.83
C LEU A 318 23.19 -0.69 10.62
N GLU A 319 24.04 -0.37 9.64
CA GLU A 319 25.13 -1.25 9.21
C GLU A 319 24.59 -2.65 8.89
N ASP A 320 25.04 -3.67 9.62
CA ASP A 320 24.64 -5.06 9.47
C ASP A 320 23.56 -5.50 10.47
N THR A 321 22.88 -4.56 11.13
CA THR A 321 21.95 -4.88 12.22
C THR A 321 20.56 -4.29 11.95
N LEU A 322 19.56 -5.17 11.93
CA LEU A 322 18.15 -4.76 11.98
C LEU A 322 17.81 -4.39 13.41
N THR A 323 17.33 -3.17 13.59
CA THR A 323 16.87 -2.66 14.86
C THR A 323 15.37 -2.39 14.77
N VAL A 324 14.61 -2.97 15.70
CA VAL A 324 13.19 -2.75 15.87
C VAL A 324 12.98 -2.04 17.20
N GLN A 325 12.40 -0.85 17.15
CA GLN A 325 12.03 -0.08 18.32
C GLN A 325 10.52 -0.10 18.48
N VAL A 326 10.04 -0.49 19.67
CA VAL A 326 8.62 -0.43 20.03
C VAL A 326 8.46 0.30 21.35
N GLY A 327 7.74 1.40 21.28
CA GLY A 327 7.61 2.35 22.37
C GLY A 327 8.96 2.96 22.78
N PRO A 328 9.01 3.59 23.96
CA PRO A 328 10.21 4.25 24.46
C PRO A 328 11.26 3.30 25.07
N HIS A 329 10.95 2.02 25.26
CA HIS A 329 11.74 1.15 26.14
C HIS A 329 12.16 -0.19 25.55
N GLN A 330 11.61 -0.62 24.40
CA GLN A 330 11.95 -1.92 23.84
C GLN A 330 12.67 -1.79 22.51
N LEU A 331 13.91 -2.29 22.52
CA LEU A 331 14.78 -2.41 21.37
C LEU A 331 15.07 -3.88 21.13
N LEU A 332 14.70 -4.39 19.97
CA LEU A 332 15.11 -5.71 19.49
C LEU A 332 16.14 -5.49 18.40
N SER A 333 17.33 -6.04 18.59
CA SER A 333 18.41 -5.99 17.59
C SER A 333 18.69 -7.39 17.10
N ARG A 334 18.69 -7.56 15.77
CA ARG A 334 18.98 -8.81 15.10
C ARG A 334 20.10 -8.58 14.08
N PRO A 335 21.25 -9.27 14.21
CA PRO A 335 22.26 -9.20 13.16
C PRO A 335 21.70 -9.75 11.86
N LEU A 336 22.00 -9.08 10.76
CA LEU A 336 21.65 -9.50 9.42
C LEU A 336 22.68 -10.54 8.99
N GLU A 337 22.26 -11.80 8.98
CA GLU A 337 23.10 -12.85 8.42
C GLU A 337 23.44 -12.51 6.95
N PRO A 338 24.70 -12.68 6.52
CA PRO A 338 25.06 -12.55 5.12
C PRO A 338 24.19 -13.49 4.29
N LEU A 339 23.73 -13.02 3.13
CA LEU A 339 22.99 -13.89 2.23
C LEU A 339 23.84 -15.14 1.93
N PRO A 340 23.29 -16.36 2.07
CA PRO A 340 24.03 -17.55 1.69
C PRO A 340 24.43 -17.38 0.22
N THR A 341 25.74 -17.42 -0.06
CA THR A 341 26.23 -17.46 -1.44
C THR A 341 25.65 -18.70 -2.09
N LEU A 342 24.66 -18.52 -2.95
CA LEU A 342 24.13 -19.61 -3.75
C LEU A 342 25.29 -20.16 -4.59
N PRO A 343 25.43 -21.50 -4.71
CA PRO A 343 26.46 -22.07 -5.55
C PRO A 343 26.25 -21.58 -6.99
N SER A 344 27.30 -21.07 -7.61
CA SER A 344 27.27 -20.67 -9.01
C SER A 344 26.72 -21.83 -9.87
N PRO A 345 25.84 -21.55 -10.84
CA PRO A 345 25.40 -22.58 -11.76
C PRO A 345 26.62 -23.19 -12.49
N PRO A 346 26.61 -24.51 -12.77
CA PRO A 346 27.74 -25.24 -13.32
C PRO A 346 28.16 -24.81 -14.73
#